data_AF-A0A9E0QGL2-F1
#
_entry.id   AF-A0A9E0QGL2-F1
#
_cell.length_a   1.000
_cell.length_b   1.000
_cell.length_c   1.000
_cell.angle_alpha   90.00
_cell.angle_beta   90.00
_cell.angle_gamma   90.00
#
_symmetry.space_group_name_H-M   'P 1'
#
loop_
_entity.id
_entity.type
_entity.pdbx_description
1 polymer ?
#
loop_
_entity_poly.entity_id
_entity_poly.type
_entity_poly.pdbx_seq_one_letter_code
_entity_poly.pdbx_strand_id
1 'polypeptide(L)'
;MFKAQKRFIAGAVCPRCSEMDKLTVFIEDGKDFRECVSCGFKEQMFLQSAPKELETRVNLTDEEKLAETKPVRLVDPGSSN
;
A
#
# COMPACT_ATOMS: atom_id res chain seq x y z
N MET A 1 -9.55 17.29 25.94
CA MET A 1 -9.26 15.84 25.89
C MET A 1 -9.62 15.33 24.52
N PHE A 2 -8.65 15.13 23.63
CA PHE A 2 -8.89 14.52 22.33
C PHE A 2 -9.09 13.02 22.56
N LYS A 3 -10.35 12.59 22.65
CA LYS A 3 -10.70 11.17 22.72
C LYS A 3 -10.35 10.59 21.36
N ALA A 4 -9.42 9.63 21.29
CA ALA A 4 -8.99 9.02 20.04
C ALA A 4 -10.22 8.56 19.23
N GLN A 5 -10.38 9.09 18.02
CA GLN A 5 -11.53 8.78 17.17
C GLN A 5 -11.41 7.35 16.64
N LYS A 6 -12.30 6.47 17.10
CA LYS A 6 -12.42 5.11 16.56
C LYS A 6 -13.00 5.16 15.14
N ARG A 7 -12.32 4.52 14.18
CA ARG A 7 -12.72 4.41 12.78
C ARG A 7 -13.19 2.99 12.50
N PHE A 8 -14.27 2.84 11.74
CA PHE A 8 -14.83 1.54 11.40
C PHE A 8 -14.10 0.90 10.19
N ILE A 9 -13.98 -0.44 10.14
CA ILE A 9 -13.38 -1.17 9.03
C ILE A 9 -14.46 -1.98 8.29
N ALA A 10 -14.89 -1.48 7.13
CA ALA A 10 -15.88 -2.16 6.29
C ALA A 10 -15.30 -3.42 5.63
N GLY A 11 -16.10 -4.49 5.57
CA GLY A 11 -15.74 -5.78 5.00
C GLY A 11 -14.81 -6.63 5.88
N ALA A 12 -14.42 -6.14 7.06
CA ALA A 12 -13.51 -6.87 7.93
C ALA A 12 -14.28 -7.89 8.80
N VAL A 13 -13.78 -9.12 8.82
CA VAL A 13 -14.31 -10.20 9.66
C VAL A 13 -13.49 -10.27 10.95
N CYS A 14 -14.17 -10.31 12.09
CA CYS A 14 -13.51 -10.48 13.38
C CYS A 14 -12.81 -11.85 13.44
N PRO A 15 -11.51 -11.93 13.74
CA PRO A 15 -10.79 -13.21 13.82
C PRO A 15 -11.22 -14.05 15.04
N ARG A 16 -11.91 -13.45 16.03
CA ARG A 16 -12.32 -14.12 17.26
C ARG A 16 -13.74 -14.68 17.24
N CYS A 17 -14.71 -13.90 16.74
CA CYS A 17 -16.12 -14.32 16.70
C CYS A 17 -16.67 -14.50 15.27
N SER A 18 -15.86 -14.28 14.24
CA SER A 18 -16.24 -14.43 12.83
C SER A 18 -17.38 -13.52 12.36
N GLU A 19 -17.77 -12.52 13.16
CA GLU A 19 -18.73 -11.51 12.71
C GLU A 19 -18.09 -10.52 11.74
N MET A 20 -18.82 -10.25 10.66
CA MET A 20 -18.48 -9.23 9.67
C MET A 20 -18.85 -7.84 10.18
N ASP A 21 -18.06 -6.84 9.81
CA ASP A 21 -18.40 -5.43 10.04
C ASP A 21 -18.53 -5.06 11.53
N LYS A 22 -17.66 -5.62 12.36
CA LYS A 22 -17.59 -5.32 13.81
C LYS A 22 -16.25 -4.78 14.29
N LEU A 23 -15.26 -4.61 13.40
CA LEU A 23 -13.93 -4.13 13.77
C LEU A 23 -13.84 -2.61 13.66
N THR A 24 -13.22 -2.00 14.68
CA THR A 24 -12.88 -0.58 14.73
C THR A 24 -11.39 -0.42 14.98
N VAL A 25 -10.77 0.62 14.42
CA VAL A 25 -9.35 0.95 14.60
C VAL A 25 -9.21 2.30 15.27
N PHE A 26 -8.23 2.44 16.16
CA PHE A 26 -7.90 3.70 16.83
C PHE A 26 -6.43 3.73 17.23
N ILE A 27 -5.94 4.94 17.51
CA ILE A 27 -4.58 5.15 18.00
C ILE A 27 -4.66 5.37 19.51
N GLU A 28 -3.90 4.58 20.26
CA GLU A 28 -3.75 4.72 21.71
C GLU A 28 -2.25 4.69 22.04
N ASP A 29 -1.77 5.70 22.76
CA ASP A 29 -0.35 5.86 23.12
C ASP A 29 0.63 5.73 21.94
N GLY A 30 0.24 6.28 20.78
CA GLY A 30 1.06 6.26 19.56
C GLY A 30 1.10 4.89 18.84
N LYS A 31 0.28 3.94 19.27
CA LYS A 31 0.15 2.60 18.66
C LYS A 31 -1.23 2.44 18.05
N ASP A 32 -1.29 1.83 16.87
CA ASP A 32 -2.55 1.45 16.25
C ASP A 32 -3.12 0.21 16.95
N PHE A 33 -4.42 0.25 17.27
CA PHE A 33 -5.17 -0.86 17.84
C PHE A 33 -6.42 -1.12 17.02
N ARG A 34 -6.78 -2.40 16.90
CA ARG A 34 -8.10 -2.83 16.40
C ARG A 34 -8.92 -3.46 17.53
N GLU A 35 -10.20 -3.13 17.59
CA GLU A 35 -11.15 -3.65 18.58
C GLU A 35 -12.45 -4.13 17.91
N CYS A 36 -12.96 -5.30 18.31
CA CYS A 36 -14.27 -5.79 17.92
C CYS A 36 -15.35 -5.35 18.90
N VAL A 37 -16.41 -4.70 18.39
CA VAL A 37 -17.52 -4.22 19.21
C VAL A 37 -18.47 -5.34 19.69
N SER A 38 -18.43 -6.52 19.08
CA SER A 38 -19.30 -7.64 19.46
C SER A 38 -18.70 -8.49 20.58
N CYS A 39 -17.46 -8.97 20.39
CA CYS A 39 -16.81 -9.89 21.35
C CYS A 39 -15.72 -9.25 22.23
N GLY A 40 -15.44 -7.95 22.06
CA GLY A 40 -14.43 -7.23 22.83
C GLY A 40 -12.97 -7.61 22.48
N PHE A 41 -12.75 -8.31 21.37
CA PHE A 41 -11.40 -8.59 20.88
C PHE A 41 -10.60 -7.29 20.69
N LYS A 42 -9.42 -7.15 21.28
CA LYS A 42 -8.52 -6.00 21.10
C LYS A 42 -7.11 -6.48 20.76
N GLU A 43 -6.51 -5.92 19.72
CA GLU A 43 -5.17 -6.28 19.27
C GLU A 43 -4.39 -5.04 18.80
N GLN A 44 -3.10 -5.00 19.11
CA GLN A 44 -2.18 -3.99 18.60
C GLN A 44 -1.81 -4.31 17.15
N MET A 45 -2.02 -3.36 16.24
CA MET A 45 -1.59 -3.45 14.86
C MET A 45 -0.17 -2.91 14.73
N PHE A 46 0.73 -3.73 14.19
CA PHE A 46 2.03 -3.27 13.73
C PHE A 46 1.87 -2.87 12.26
N LEU A 47 1.54 -1.60 12.02
CA LEU A 47 1.52 -1.07 10.65
C LEU A 47 2.98 -1.06 10.17
N GLN A 48 3.38 -2.11 9.45
CA GLN A 48 4.74 -2.20 8.93
C GLN A 48 4.96 -1.04 7.96
N SER A 49 6.16 -0.46 8.09
CA SER A 49 6.78 0.64 7.36
C SER A 49 6.16 1.00 6.02
N ALA A 50 6.11 2.31 5.73
CA ALA A 50 5.71 2.88 4.44
C ALA A 50 6.06 1.96 3.27
N PRO A 51 5.07 1.57 2.44
CA PRO A 51 5.31 0.62 1.36
C PRO A 51 6.43 1.16 0.48
N LYS A 52 7.51 0.39 0.33
CA LYS A 52 8.56 0.72 -0.63
C LYS A 52 7.90 0.79 -2.01
N GLU A 53 8.13 1.87 -2.74
CA GLU A 53 7.61 1.98 -4.10
C GLU A 53 8.06 0.78 -4.92
N LEU A 54 7.11 0.18 -5.66
CA LEU A 54 7.42 -0.94 -6.53
C LEU A 54 8.31 -0.45 -7.66
N GLU A 55 9.35 -1.22 -7.96
CA GLU A 55 10.19 -0.97 -9.13
C GLU A 55 9.36 -1.19 -10.39
N THR A 56 9.19 -0.12 -11.16
CA THR A 56 8.48 -0.15 -12.44
C THR A 56 9.35 0.51 -13.49
N ARG A 57 9.08 0.23 -14.77
CA ARG A 57 9.77 0.84 -15.93
C ARG A 57 9.84 2.38 -15.86
N VAL A 58 8.89 3.02 -15.18
CA VAL A 58 8.80 4.49 -15.08
C VAL A 58 9.44 5.07 -13.81
N ASN A 59 9.67 4.24 -12.79
CA ASN A 59 10.32 4.61 -11.53
C ASN A 59 11.86 4.50 -11.59
N LEU A 60 12.44 4.57 -12.79
CA LEU A 60 13.89 4.64 -12.99
C LEU A 60 14.36 6.09 -12.97
N THR A 61 15.60 6.32 -12.55
CA THR A 61 16.19 7.66 -12.61
C THR A 61 16.37 8.10 -14.06
N ASP A 62 16.44 9.41 -14.29
CA ASP A 62 16.61 9.93 -15.65
C ASP A 62 17.97 9.51 -16.27
N GLU A 63 18.97 9.28 -15.41
CA GLU A 63 20.30 8.79 -15.77
C GLU A 63 20.25 7.36 -16.34
N GLU A 64 19.46 6.47 -15.73
CA GLU A 64 19.27 5.09 -16.18
C GLU A 64 18.52 5.03 -17.52
N LYS A 65 17.49 5.88 -17.67
CA LYS A 65 16.72 5.99 -18.93
C LYS A 65 17.60 6.44 -20.09
N LEU A 66 18.48 7.41 -19.85
CA LEU A 66 19.44 7.90 -20.84
C LEU A 66 20.44 6.81 -21.26
N ALA A 67 20.92 6.01 -20.31
CA ALA A 67 21.85 4.92 -20.58
C ALA A 67 21.26 3.79 -21.44
N GLU A 68 19.94 3.53 -21.34
CA GLU A 68 19.27 2.49 -22.13
C GLU A 68 18.99 2.92 -23.58
N THR A 69 18.84 4.23 -23.84
CA THR A 69 18.51 4.72 -25.18
C THR A 69 19.66 4.57 -26.17
N LYS A 70 19.52 3.65 -27.14
CA LYS A 70 20.44 3.50 -28.27
C LYS A 70 19.86 4.16 -29.53
N PRO A 71 20.62 5.00 -30.25
CA PRO A 71 20.15 5.59 -31.50
C PRO A 71 19.97 4.50 -32.56
N VAL A 72 18.77 4.42 -33.14
CA VAL A 72 18.50 3.53 -34.27
C VAL A 72 18.84 4.26 -35.57
N ARG A 73 19.56 3.59 -36.47
CA ARG A 73 19.74 4.05 -37.85
C ARG A 73 18.54 3.57 -38.67
N LEU A 74 17.70 4.50 -39.11
CA LEU A 74 16.67 4.21 -40.10
C LEU A 74 17.35 3.88 -41.44
N VAL A 75 17.01 2.73 -42.01
CA VAL A 75 17.42 2.35 -43.36
C VAL A 75 16.25 2.65 -44.28
N ASP A 76 16.49 3.47 -45.30
CA ASP A 76 15.48 3.78 -46.30
C ASP A 76 15.22 2.55 -47.18
N PRO A 77 13.96 2.12 -47.37
CA PRO A 77 13.62 0.93 -48.16
C PRO A 77 13.79 1.11 -49.69
N GLY A 78 14.45 2.17 -50.14
CA GLY A 78 14.66 2.50 -51.56
C GLY A 78 16.09 2.29 -52.08
N SER A 79 17.03 1.81 -51.26
CA SER A 79 18.41 1.51 -51.71
C SER A 79 18.50 0.07 -52.24
N SER A 80 17.88 -0.19 -53.39
CA SER A 80 18.20 -1.37 -54.21
C SER A 80 19.59 -1.21 -54.82
N ASN A 81 20.49 -2.14 -54.52
CA ASN A 81 21.50 -2.57 -55.49
C ASN A 81 21.07 -3.94 -56.03
#